data_AF-A0A7S1D4X2-F1
#
_entry.id   AF-A0A7S1D4X2-F1
#
_cell.length_a   1.000
_cell.length_b   1.000
_cell.length_c   1.000
_cell.angle_alpha   90.00
_cell.angle_beta   90.00
_cell.angle_gamma   90.00
#
_symmetry.space_group_name_H-M   'P 1'
#
loop_
_entity.id
_entity.type
_entity.pdbx_description
1 polymer ?
#
loop_
_entity_poly.entity_id
_entity_poly.type
_entity_poly.pdbx_seq_one_letter_code
_entity_poly.pdbx_strand_id
1 'polypeptide(L)'
;TYDVTWKSSEVPWASRWDVYLSEDHLVPAQVHWYSITNSILVVLFLSLLVISILVRNLKRDIAGYNAIAALADEEQDEDVDETGWKLVHADVFRPPSSHPMIYAVFIGTGLQLLITTLLAILFSAIGFLSPARRGSLMTAVLVFYMLCGIVAGYCSSRLYKA
;
A
#
# COMPACT_ATOMS: atom_id res chain seq x y z
N THR A 1 3.08 50.63 2.02
CA THR A 1 4.24 50.20 1.23
C THR A 1 5.17 49.44 2.15
N TYR A 2 5.50 48.19 1.86
CA TYR A 2 6.49 47.45 2.65
C TYR A 2 7.85 47.57 1.95
N ASP A 3 8.92 47.63 2.73
CA ASP A 3 10.30 47.62 2.23
C ASP A 3 11.02 46.37 2.73
N VAL A 4 11.87 45.78 1.89
CA VAL A 4 12.57 44.53 2.18
C VAL A 4 14.07 44.78 2.05
N THR A 5 14.78 44.60 3.15
CA THR A 5 16.25 44.67 3.17
C THR A 5 16.85 43.27 3.24
N TRP A 6 17.62 42.90 2.22
CA TRP A 6 18.30 41.62 2.15
C TRP A 6 19.63 41.67 2.90
N LYS A 7 19.93 40.63 3.69
CA LYS A 7 21.23 40.44 4.36
C LYS A 7 21.87 39.14 3.91
N SER A 8 23.19 39.13 3.78
CA SER A 8 23.94 37.91 3.47
C SER A 8 23.89 36.95 4.65
N SER A 9 23.79 35.65 4.37
CA SER A 9 23.77 34.58 5.37
C SER A 9 25.04 33.76 5.25
N GLU A 10 25.59 33.36 6.40
CA GLU A 10 26.79 32.52 6.50
C GLU A 10 26.54 31.07 6.08
N VAL A 11 25.27 30.65 5.98
CA VAL A 11 24.88 29.28 5.63
C VAL A 11 24.79 29.14 4.11
N PRO A 12 25.58 28.23 3.49
CA PRO A 12 25.52 27.99 2.06
C PRO A 12 24.12 27.49 1.69
N TRP A 13 23.63 27.88 0.51
CA TRP A 13 22.24 27.62 0.09
C TRP A 13 21.84 26.14 0.22
N ALA A 14 22.76 25.22 -0.07
CA ALA A 14 22.55 23.78 -0.01
C ALA A 14 22.21 23.27 1.40
N SER A 15 22.79 23.85 2.46
CA SER A 15 22.59 23.40 3.86
C SER A 15 21.52 24.19 4.61
N ARG A 16 20.81 25.11 3.95
CA ARG A 16 19.75 25.91 4.61
C ARG A 16 18.54 25.08 5.01
N TRP A 17 18.30 23.97 4.31
CA TRP A 17 17.21 23.05 4.63
C TRP A 17 17.57 22.11 5.77
N ASP A 18 18.85 21.97 6.12
CA ASP A 18 19.30 21.05 7.17
C ASP A 18 18.66 21.39 8.52
N VAL A 19 18.42 22.66 8.82
CA VAL A 19 17.72 23.11 10.04
C VAL A 19 16.29 22.56 10.13
N TYR A 20 15.60 22.39 9.00
CA TYR A 20 14.25 21.83 8.96
C TYR A 20 14.24 20.31 8.87
N LEU A 21 15.34 19.70 8.41
CA LEU A 21 15.48 18.25 8.24
C LEU A 21 16.13 17.59 9.46
N SER A 22 16.88 18.34 10.27
CA SER A 22 17.42 17.90 11.55
C SER A 22 16.33 18.03 12.62
N GLU A 23 15.48 17.01 12.71
CA GLU A 23 14.41 16.92 13.73
C GLU A 23 14.95 16.71 15.15
N ASP A 24 16.26 16.49 15.32
CA ASP A 24 16.91 16.15 16.59
C ASP A 24 16.73 17.20 17.71
N HIS A 25 16.46 18.47 17.38
CA HIS A 25 16.41 19.57 18.37
C HIS A 25 15.00 20.02 18.75
N LEU A 26 13.97 19.60 18.01
CA LEU A 26 12.62 20.16 18.12
C LEU A 26 11.69 19.33 19.03
N VAL A 27 12.01 18.07 19.27
CA VAL A 27 11.18 17.17 20.09
C VAL A 27 12.08 16.48 21.13
N PRO A 28 11.80 16.61 22.44
CA PRO A 28 12.56 15.90 23.46
C PRO A 28 12.48 14.39 23.19
N ALA A 29 13.62 13.68 23.22
CA ALA A 29 13.68 12.23 22.97
C ALA A 29 12.66 11.42 23.81
N GLN A 30 12.30 11.93 25.00
CA GLN A 30 11.26 11.35 25.87
C GLN A 30 9.88 11.27 25.22
N VAL A 31 9.49 12.27 24.40
CA VAL A 31 8.21 12.27 23.68
C VAL A 31 8.18 11.18 22.61
N HIS A 32 9.32 10.92 21.96
CA HIS A 32 9.45 9.88 20.94
C HIS A 32 9.33 8.47 21.56
N TRP A 33 10.01 8.21 22.68
CA TRP A 33 9.88 6.93 23.37
C TRP A 33 8.47 6.69 23.93
N TYR A 34 7.77 7.76 24.37
CA TYR A 34 6.38 7.67 24.80
C TYR A 34 5.44 7.30 23.64
N SER A 35 5.59 7.94 22.47
CA SER A 35 4.77 7.63 21.29
C SER A 35 5.04 6.23 20.73
N ILE A 36 6.29 5.76 20.74
CA ILE A 36 6.67 4.39 20.37
C ILE A 36 6.01 3.39 21.32
N THR A 37 6.15 3.58 22.63
CA THR A 37 5.57 2.67 23.64
C THR A 37 4.05 2.61 23.53
N ASN A 38 3.40 3.77 23.40
CA ASN A 38 1.95 3.86 23.19
C ASN A 38 1.51 3.10 21.92
N SER A 39 2.23 3.28 20.82
CA SER A 39 1.92 2.61 19.56
C SER A 39 2.09 1.09 19.66
N ILE A 40 3.15 0.62 20.32
CA ILE A 40 3.39 -0.82 20.57
C ILE A 40 2.24 -1.39 21.41
N LEU A 41 1.83 -0.71 22.49
CA LEU A 41 0.74 -1.18 23.34
C LEU A 41 -0.59 -1.28 22.57
N VAL A 42 -0.92 -0.29 21.75
CA VAL A 42 -2.14 -0.30 20.93
C VAL A 42 -2.11 -1.45 19.91
N VAL A 43 -0.98 -1.66 19.21
CA VAL A 43 -0.83 -2.74 18.23
C VAL A 43 -0.92 -4.12 18.89
N LEU A 44 -0.30 -4.31 20.06
CA LEU A 44 -0.39 -5.56 20.81
C LEU A 44 -1.83 -5.81 21.29
N PHE A 45 -2.51 -4.79 21.82
CA PHE A 45 -3.89 -4.91 22.27
C PHE A 45 -4.84 -5.27 21.13
N LEU A 46 -4.74 -4.57 19.99
CA LEU A 46 -5.56 -4.85 18.80
C LEU A 46 -5.27 -6.24 18.24
N SER A 47 -4.01 -6.68 18.19
CA SER A 47 -3.67 -8.02 17.70
C SER A 47 -4.25 -9.12 18.60
N LEU A 48 -4.17 -8.96 19.92
CA LEU A 48 -4.79 -9.91 20.88
C LEU A 48 -6.31 -9.97 20.73
N LEU A 49 -6.97 -8.82 20.52
CA LEU A 49 -8.40 -8.77 20.27
C LEU A 49 -8.77 -9.53 18.99
N VAL A 50 -8.05 -9.27 17.89
CA VAL A 50 -8.25 -9.96 16.60
C VAL A 50 -8.02 -11.47 16.76
N ILE A 51 -6.94 -11.88 17.40
CA ILE A 51 -6.64 -13.30 17.66
C ILE A 51 -7.76 -13.94 18.48
N SER A 52 -8.26 -13.28 19.54
CA SER A 52 -9.35 -13.79 20.37
C SER A 52 -10.64 -14.01 19.56
N ILE A 53 -11.02 -13.03 18.74
CA ILE A 53 -12.17 -13.15 17.84
C ILE A 53 -11.95 -14.28 16.83
N LEU A 54 -10.77 -14.36 16.21
CA LEU A 54 -10.46 -15.35 15.19
C LEU A 54 -10.45 -16.77 15.76
N VAL A 55 -9.81 -17.00 16.91
CA VAL A 55 -9.83 -18.29 17.61
C VAL A 55 -11.24 -18.68 18.01
N ARG A 56 -12.06 -17.74 18.50
CA ARG A 56 -13.45 -18.01 18.85
C ARG A 56 -14.27 -18.42 17.62
N ASN A 57 -14.10 -17.72 16.50
CA ASN A 57 -14.78 -18.04 15.26
C ASN A 57 -14.30 -19.37 14.68
N LEU A 58 -12.99 -19.58 14.55
CA LEU A 58 -12.43 -20.83 14.04
C LEU A 58 -12.84 -22.05 14.89
N LYS A 59 -12.83 -21.94 16.22
CA LYS A 59 -13.30 -23.04 17.08
C LYS A 59 -14.77 -23.37 16.82
N ARG A 60 -15.62 -22.35 16.65
CA ARG A 60 -17.04 -22.53 16.32
C ARG A 60 -17.21 -23.14 14.93
N ASP A 61 -16.44 -22.68 13.97
CA ASP A 61 -16.50 -23.08 12.57
C ASP A 61 -16.03 -24.53 12.40
N ILE A 62 -14.87 -24.89 12.97
CA ILE A 62 -14.34 -26.26 12.98
C ILE A 62 -15.31 -27.22 13.70
N ALA A 63 -15.90 -26.81 14.83
CA ALA A 63 -16.90 -27.63 15.51
C ALA A 63 -18.15 -27.84 14.64
N GLY A 64 -18.57 -26.83 13.87
CA GLY A 64 -19.65 -26.94 12.90
C GLY A 64 -19.32 -27.88 11.73
N TYR A 65 -18.15 -27.72 11.11
CA TYR A 65 -17.69 -28.61 10.03
C TYR A 65 -17.54 -30.05 10.49
N ASN A 66 -16.98 -30.30 11.68
CA ASN A 66 -16.84 -31.65 12.21
C ASN A 66 -18.20 -32.29 12.52
N ALA A 67 -19.20 -31.50 12.96
CA ALA A 67 -20.55 -31.99 13.17
C ALA A 67 -21.26 -32.31 11.85
N ILE A 68 -21.06 -31.50 10.81
CA ILE A 68 -21.58 -31.77 9.45
C ILE A 68 -20.90 -32.98 8.84
N ALA A 69 -19.57 -33.11 8.97
CA ALA A 69 -18.83 -34.28 8.49
C ALA A 69 -19.30 -35.57 9.17
N ALA A 70 -19.57 -35.54 10.48
CA ALA A 70 -20.12 -36.68 11.20
C ALA A 70 -21.56 -37.06 10.78
N LEU A 71 -22.34 -36.10 10.24
CA LEU A 71 -23.67 -36.36 9.67
C LEU A 71 -23.59 -36.79 8.19
N ALA A 72 -22.58 -36.32 7.45
CA ALA A 72 -22.34 -36.69 6.05
C ALA A 72 -21.77 -38.10 5.91
N ASP A 73 -21.03 -38.61 6.91
CA ASP A 73 -20.65 -40.03 7.02
C ASP A 73 -21.88 -40.96 7.05
N GLU A 74 -23.08 -40.45 7.39
CA GLU A 74 -24.36 -41.19 7.31
C GLU A 74 -25.09 -41.02 5.95
N GLU A 75 -24.76 -40.01 5.13
CA GLU A 75 -25.36 -39.72 3.81
C GLU A 75 -24.29 -39.49 2.72
N GLN A 76 -23.79 -40.58 2.11
CA GLN A 76 -23.16 -40.68 0.78
C GLN A 76 -22.41 -39.45 0.20
N ASP A 77 -21.31 -39.05 0.84
CA ASP A 77 -19.94 -38.77 0.36
C ASP A 77 -19.58 -38.14 -1.03
N GLU A 78 -20.48 -37.64 -1.88
CA GLU A 78 -20.06 -37.01 -3.16
C GLU A 78 -20.14 -35.46 -3.20
N ASP A 79 -21.00 -34.81 -2.39
CA ASP A 79 -21.26 -33.36 -2.53
C ASP A 79 -20.42 -32.45 -1.60
N VAL A 80 -19.72 -32.99 -0.60
CA VAL A 80 -19.00 -32.18 0.40
C VAL A 80 -17.70 -31.59 -0.19
N ASP A 81 -17.06 -32.30 -1.12
CA ASP A 81 -15.84 -31.84 -1.78
C ASP A 81 -16.07 -30.66 -2.76
N GLU A 82 -17.33 -30.37 -3.11
CA GLU A 82 -17.73 -29.26 -4.01
C GLU A 82 -18.02 -27.94 -3.28
N THR A 83 -17.86 -27.86 -1.96
CA THR A 83 -18.15 -26.64 -1.19
C THR A 83 -16.96 -26.18 -0.34
N GLY A 84 -16.43 -24.99 -0.63
CA GLY A 84 -15.40 -24.38 0.23
C GLY A 84 -14.53 -23.32 -0.42
N TRP A 85 -13.80 -22.58 0.42
CA TRP A 85 -12.83 -21.56 -0.01
C TRP A 85 -11.72 -22.11 -0.92
N LYS A 86 -11.46 -23.42 -0.86
CA LYS A 86 -10.47 -24.12 -1.69
C LYS A 86 -10.81 -24.06 -3.18
N LEU A 87 -12.09 -24.03 -3.55
CA LEU A 87 -12.53 -23.92 -4.95
C LEU A 87 -12.41 -22.48 -5.49
N VAL A 88 -12.30 -21.48 -4.60
CA VAL A 88 -12.15 -20.08 -4.98
C VAL A 88 -10.81 -19.82 -5.67
N HIS A 89 -9.79 -20.67 -5.47
CA HIS A 89 -8.50 -20.53 -6.18
C HIS A 89 -8.66 -20.51 -7.71
N ALA A 90 -9.64 -21.24 -8.26
CA ALA A 90 -9.95 -21.20 -9.69
C ALA A 90 -10.73 -19.95 -10.12
N ASP A 91 -11.44 -19.31 -9.19
CA ASP A 91 -12.30 -18.15 -9.44
C ASP A 91 -11.56 -16.81 -9.34
N VAL A 92 -10.46 -16.72 -8.57
CA VAL A 92 -9.64 -15.50 -8.46
C VAL A 92 -9.10 -15.04 -9.82
N PHE A 93 -8.88 -15.97 -10.75
CA PHE A 93 -8.34 -15.67 -12.08
C PHE A 93 -9.42 -15.48 -13.16
N ARG A 94 -10.70 -15.61 -12.83
CA ARG A 94 -11.75 -15.37 -13.82
C ARG A 94 -11.91 -13.87 -14.07
N PRO A 95 -11.94 -13.41 -15.33
CA PRO A 95 -12.26 -12.03 -15.63
C PRO A 95 -13.69 -11.71 -15.14
N PRO A 96 -13.94 -10.50 -14.63
CA PRO A 96 -15.26 -10.13 -14.14
C PRO A 96 -16.29 -10.19 -15.27
N SER A 97 -17.44 -10.79 -15.00
CA SER A 97 -18.55 -10.91 -15.97
C SER A 97 -19.12 -9.55 -16.37
N SER A 98 -19.01 -8.57 -15.48
CA SER A 98 -19.50 -7.21 -15.67
C SER A 98 -18.33 -6.25 -15.90
N HIS A 99 -18.33 -5.57 -17.06
CA HIS A 99 -17.39 -4.52 -17.45
C HIS A 99 -15.87 -4.85 -17.34
N PRO A 100 -15.38 -5.92 -18.00
CA PRO A 100 -13.96 -6.31 -17.97
C PRO A 100 -13.01 -5.22 -18.51
N MET A 101 -13.48 -4.38 -19.44
CA MET A 101 -12.70 -3.26 -19.97
C MET A 101 -12.35 -2.23 -18.90
N ILE A 102 -13.30 -1.86 -18.04
CA ILE A 102 -13.09 -0.85 -16.99
C ILE A 102 -12.10 -1.38 -15.96
N TYR A 103 -12.25 -2.67 -15.59
CA TYR A 103 -11.32 -3.35 -14.70
C TYR A 103 -9.89 -3.33 -15.25
N ALA A 104 -9.70 -3.70 -16.52
CA ALA A 104 -8.39 -3.68 -17.16
C ALA A 104 -7.75 -2.29 -17.18
N VAL A 105 -8.53 -1.23 -17.45
CA VAL A 105 -8.07 0.16 -17.44
C VAL A 105 -7.67 0.61 -16.03
N PHE A 106 -8.43 0.25 -14.99
CA PHE A 106 -8.08 0.60 -13.61
C PHE A 106 -6.78 -0.06 -13.17
N ILE A 107 -6.58 -1.35 -13.47
CA ILE A 107 -5.34 -2.05 -13.12
C ILE A 107 -4.14 -1.45 -13.85
N GLY A 108 -4.25 -1.19 -15.15
CA GLY A 108 -3.18 -0.56 -15.92
C GLY A 108 -2.82 0.83 -15.42
N THR A 109 -3.83 1.67 -15.13
CA THR A 109 -3.63 3.02 -14.60
C THR A 109 -3.04 2.99 -13.19
N GLY A 110 -3.51 2.08 -12.33
CA GLY A 110 -2.97 1.87 -11.00
C GLY A 110 -1.50 1.48 -11.02
N LEU A 111 -1.13 0.56 -11.91
CA LEU A 111 0.27 0.15 -12.09
C LEU A 111 1.14 1.30 -12.64
N GLN A 112 0.62 2.10 -13.57
CA GLN A 112 1.31 3.29 -14.07
C GLN A 112 1.62 4.28 -12.95
N LEU A 113 0.64 4.59 -12.11
CA LEU A 113 0.79 5.50 -10.98
C LEU A 113 1.77 4.95 -9.94
N LEU A 114 1.69 3.66 -9.63
CA LEU A 114 2.56 2.99 -8.66
C LEU A 114 4.02 3.04 -9.11
N ILE A 115 4.32 2.67 -10.36
CA ILE A 115 5.69 2.69 -10.88
C ILE A 115 6.21 4.13 -10.99
N THR A 116 5.38 5.06 -11.46
CA THR A 116 5.74 6.50 -11.52
C THR A 116 6.13 7.02 -10.14
N THR A 117 5.33 6.68 -9.12
CA THR A 117 5.57 7.12 -7.73
C THR A 117 6.84 6.48 -7.17
N LEU A 118 7.06 5.19 -7.38
CA LEU A 118 8.28 4.50 -6.94
C LEU A 118 9.54 5.08 -7.59
N LEU A 119 9.51 5.35 -8.90
CA LEU A 119 10.63 5.97 -9.60
C LEU A 119 10.89 7.39 -9.09
N ALA A 120 9.84 8.19 -8.86
CA ALA A 120 9.97 9.52 -8.29
C ALA A 120 10.61 9.50 -6.90
N ILE A 121 10.17 8.59 -6.02
CA ILE A 121 10.74 8.40 -4.69
C ILE A 121 12.20 7.95 -4.78
N LEU A 122 12.53 6.98 -5.63
CA LEU A 122 13.89 6.45 -5.77
C LEU A 122 14.87 7.53 -6.26
N PHE A 123 14.51 8.29 -7.30
CA PHE A 123 15.34 9.39 -7.81
C PHE A 123 15.43 10.56 -6.83
N SER A 124 14.41 10.76 -5.99
CA SER A 124 14.46 11.74 -4.90
C SER A 124 15.39 11.27 -3.77
N ALA A 125 15.31 10.00 -3.36
CA ALA A 125 16.13 9.41 -2.31
C ALA A 125 17.63 9.36 -2.67
N ILE A 126 17.96 9.16 -3.94
CA ILE A 126 19.36 9.25 -4.45
C ILE A 126 19.87 10.71 -4.44
N GLY A 127 18.99 11.70 -4.29
CA GLY A 127 19.33 13.13 -4.30
C GLY A 127 19.29 13.78 -5.70
N PHE A 128 18.90 13.02 -6.73
CA PHE A 128 18.77 13.54 -8.10
C PHE A 128 17.58 14.49 -8.24
N LEU A 129 16.53 14.31 -7.42
CA LEU A 129 15.36 15.19 -7.35
C LEU A 129 15.28 15.84 -5.97
N SER A 130 15.97 16.98 -5.81
CA SER A 130 15.83 17.82 -4.61
C SER A 130 14.54 18.65 -4.66
N PRO A 131 13.69 18.59 -3.61
CA PRO A 131 12.52 19.46 -3.46
C PRO A 131 12.85 20.96 -3.48
N ALA A 132 14.09 21.33 -3.17
CA ALA A 132 14.57 22.71 -3.16
C ALA A 132 14.61 23.34 -4.57
N ARG A 133 14.67 22.52 -5.64
CA ARG A 133 14.60 22.99 -7.03
C ARG A 133 13.15 23.09 -7.46
N ARG A 134 12.60 24.31 -7.40
CA ARG A 134 11.22 24.62 -7.81
C ARG A 134 10.92 24.03 -9.19
N GLY A 135 9.86 23.24 -9.28
CA GLY A 135 9.38 22.65 -10.54
C GLY A 135 10.10 21.38 -11.00
N SER A 136 11.33 21.09 -10.53
CA SER A 136 12.10 19.91 -10.97
C SER A 136 11.43 18.58 -10.60
N LEU A 137 10.77 18.53 -9.44
CA LEU A 137 10.04 17.34 -9.00
C LEU A 137 8.79 17.13 -9.87
N MET A 138 8.03 18.20 -10.12
CA MET A 138 6.82 18.15 -10.95
C MET A 138 7.16 17.69 -12.38
N THR A 139 8.20 18.25 -12.99
CA THR A 139 8.61 17.86 -14.34
C THR A 139 9.07 16.41 -14.39
N ALA A 140 9.82 15.93 -13.39
CA ALA A 140 10.25 14.54 -13.32
C ALA A 140 9.08 13.56 -13.19
N VAL A 141 8.10 13.87 -12.33
CA VAL A 141 6.88 13.06 -12.20
C VAL A 141 6.12 12.98 -13.52
N LEU A 142 5.98 14.09 -14.24
CA LEU A 142 5.31 14.10 -15.56
C LEU A 142 6.07 13.26 -16.60
N VAL A 143 7.40 13.37 -16.63
CA VAL A 143 8.24 12.57 -17.54
C VAL A 143 8.12 11.08 -17.21
N PHE A 144 8.26 10.70 -15.94
CA PHE A 144 8.10 9.31 -15.52
C PHE A 144 6.70 8.77 -15.81
N TYR A 145 5.66 9.58 -15.58
CA TYR A 145 4.28 9.21 -15.89
C TYR A 145 4.09 8.91 -17.38
N MET A 146 4.65 9.76 -18.25
CA MET A 146 4.59 9.57 -19.70
C MET A 146 5.31 8.27 -20.13
N LEU A 147 6.50 8.01 -19.60
CA LEU A 147 7.28 6.80 -19.90
C LEU A 147 6.60 5.53 -19.39
N CYS A 148 5.99 5.57 -18.20
CA CYS A 148 5.27 4.43 -17.63
C CYS A 148 3.96 4.09 -18.36
N GLY A 149 3.51 4.93 -19.30
CA GLY A 149 2.33 4.67 -20.13
C GLY A 149 2.43 3.38 -20.95
N ILE A 150 3.65 2.96 -21.32
CA ILE A 150 3.88 1.68 -22.02
C ILE A 150 3.47 0.49 -21.13
N VAL A 151 3.82 0.55 -19.84
CA VAL A 151 3.48 -0.49 -18.87
C VAL A 151 1.97 -0.55 -18.65
N ALA A 152 1.33 0.62 -18.55
CA ALA A 152 -0.13 0.74 -18.46
C ALA A 152 -0.82 0.05 -19.63
N GLY A 153 -0.40 0.35 -20.86
CA GLY A 153 -0.95 -0.24 -22.08
C GLY A 153 -0.71 -1.74 -22.19
N TYR A 154 0.49 -2.22 -21.85
CA TYR A 154 0.82 -3.65 -21.86
C TYR A 154 -0.04 -4.43 -20.86
N CYS A 155 -0.13 -3.98 -19.61
CA CYS A 155 -0.92 -4.67 -18.58
C CYS A 155 -2.42 -4.62 -18.86
N SER A 156 -2.94 -3.48 -19.33
CA SER A 156 -4.37 -3.36 -19.67
C SER A 156 -4.75 -4.28 -20.83
N SER A 157 -3.93 -4.33 -21.89
CA SER A 157 -4.20 -5.17 -23.06
C SER A 157 -4.06 -6.67 -22.76
N ARG A 158 -3.08 -7.05 -21.94
CA ARG A 158 -2.92 -8.44 -21.48
C ARG A 158 -4.08 -8.89 -20.60
N LEU A 159 -4.50 -8.06 -19.65
CA LEU A 159 -5.58 -8.39 -18.72
C LEU A 159 -6.95 -8.39 -19.38
N TYR A 160 -7.17 -7.54 -20.39
CA TYR A 160 -8.40 -7.55 -21.19
C TYR A 160 -8.50 -8.75 -22.14
N LYS A 161 -7.35 -9.28 -22.59
CA LYS A 161 -7.30 -10.46 -23.45
C LYS A 161 -7.45 -11.78 -22.67
N ALA A 162 -7.07 -11.79 -21.40
CA ALA A 162 -7.17 -12.95 -20.51
C ALA A 162 -8.62 -13.25 -20.13
#